data_AF-R2SFX9-F1
#
_entry.id   AF-R2SFX9-F1
#
_cell.length_a   1.000
_cell.length_b   1.000
_cell.length_c   1.000
_cell.angle_alpha   90.00
_cell.angle_beta   90.00
_cell.angle_gamma   90.00
#
_symmetry.space_group_name_H-M   'P 1'
#
loop_
_entity.id
_entity.type
_entity.pdbx_description
1 polymer ?
#
loop_
_entity_poly.entity_id
_entity_poly.type
_entity_poly.pdbx_seq_one_letter_code
_entity_poly.pdbx_strand_id
1 'polypeptide(L)'
;MGKDKITKEYLINKLHSFVEEHGRVPSSSEFPHRFSVKKQFGSFNDFLISQGFTPTRPISKEVLAQKLEAFIEENNRVPTLREFKNQDAVTRLFGTFKAFLHAYGYKPVEHRELKLLGKRFGRLVVVSKGPYSEKNSQTQWNCQCDCGNIKENVLGTNLVKGYVKSCGCLNRENQQLRKYWVDDTNLKVLNDKPTKLNTTGARGVSYQKKGKLYIATIGFRGKSIYLGSYKTFEEAAAARKAAEKEYYAPILEKYKDRLPE
;
A
#
# COMPACT_ATOMS: atom_id res chain seq x y z
N MET A 1 45.47 17.22 -19.16
CA MET A 1 44.25 16.70 -19.82
C MET A 1 43.26 17.84 -19.92
N GLY A 2 43.14 18.45 -21.10
CA GLY A 2 42.26 19.60 -21.32
C GLY A 2 40.79 19.19 -21.16
N LYS A 3 40.02 19.96 -20.39
CA LYS A 3 38.56 19.82 -20.40
C LYS A 3 38.08 20.37 -21.74
N ASP A 4 37.61 19.51 -22.63
CA ASP A 4 37.04 19.94 -23.90
C ASP A 4 35.99 21.02 -23.67
N LYS A 5 36.18 22.15 -24.35
CA LYS A 5 35.33 23.33 -24.18
C LYS A 5 34.00 23.08 -24.88
N ILE A 6 32.95 22.91 -24.10
CA ILE A 6 31.58 22.75 -24.63
C ILE A 6 31.23 23.93 -25.53
N THR A 7 30.89 23.64 -26.79
CA THR A 7 30.58 24.65 -27.82
C THR A 7 29.09 25.02 -27.83
N LYS A 8 28.75 26.16 -28.44
CA LYS A 8 27.35 26.59 -28.64
C LYS A 8 26.59 25.57 -29.49
N GLU A 9 27.21 25.11 -30.58
CA GLU A 9 26.68 24.09 -31.50
C GLU A 9 26.24 22.83 -30.76
N TYR A 10 27.10 22.33 -29.85
CA TYR A 10 26.80 21.13 -29.08
C TYR A 10 25.55 21.30 -28.21
N LEU A 11 25.42 22.46 -27.56
CA LEU A 11 24.26 22.77 -26.72
C LEU A 11 22.99 22.87 -27.56
N ILE A 12 23.05 23.55 -28.72
CA ILE A 12 21.92 23.68 -29.64
C ILE A 12 21.47 22.31 -30.15
N ASN A 13 22.39 21.50 -30.67
CA ASN A 13 22.08 20.15 -31.17
C ASN A 13 21.46 19.28 -30.08
N LYS A 14 21.99 19.35 -28.85
CA LYS A 14 21.44 18.59 -27.71
C LYS A 14 20.02 19.03 -27.36
N LEU A 15 19.70 20.32 -27.46
CA LEU A 15 18.34 20.83 -27.27
C LEU A 15 17.39 20.30 -28.34
N HIS A 16 17.78 20.37 -29.61
CA HIS A 16 16.94 19.88 -30.71
C HIS A 16 16.69 18.37 -30.62
N SER A 17 17.72 17.55 -30.33
CA SER A 17 17.53 16.10 -30.14
C SER A 17 16.57 15.79 -28.99
N PHE A 18 16.63 16.55 -27.88
CA PHE A 18 15.69 16.36 -26.77
C PHE A 18 14.24 16.66 -27.19
N VAL A 19 14.03 17.77 -27.91
CA VAL A 19 12.70 18.18 -28.39
C VAL A 19 12.15 17.18 -29.39
N GLU A 20 12.98 16.67 -30.30
CA GLU A 20 12.60 15.63 -31.27
C GLU A 20 12.18 14.32 -30.57
N GLU A 21 12.92 13.90 -29.54
CA GLU A 21 12.64 12.67 -28.80
C GLU A 21 11.40 12.79 -27.90
N HIS A 22 11.18 13.94 -27.26
CA HIS A 22 10.18 14.09 -26.19
C HIS A 22 8.97 14.95 -26.56
N GLY A 23 8.97 15.60 -27.73
CA GLY A 23 7.90 16.50 -28.17
C GLY A 23 7.70 17.74 -27.30
N ARG A 24 8.66 18.08 -26.41
CA ARG A 24 8.63 19.23 -25.52
C ARG A 24 10.04 19.77 -25.26
N VAL A 25 10.13 21.02 -24.82
CA VAL A 25 11.40 21.57 -24.32
C VAL A 25 11.79 20.95 -22.96
N PRO A 26 13.09 20.72 -22.71
CA PRO A 26 13.57 20.31 -21.41
C PRO A 26 13.45 21.44 -20.39
N SER A 27 13.29 21.09 -19.12
CA SER A 27 13.54 22.02 -18.02
C SER A 27 15.05 22.25 -17.81
N SER A 28 15.41 23.34 -17.13
CA SER A 28 16.81 23.64 -16.78
C SER A 28 17.50 22.52 -15.97
N SER A 29 16.73 21.72 -15.22
CA SER A 29 17.22 20.54 -14.49
C SER A 29 17.40 19.29 -15.35
N GLU A 30 16.63 19.16 -16.43
CA GLU A 30 16.73 18.03 -17.38
C GLU A 30 17.83 18.24 -18.41
N PHE A 31 18.25 19.49 -18.63
CA PHE A 31 19.24 19.82 -19.64
C PHE A 31 20.68 19.76 -19.09
N PRO A 32 21.61 19.03 -19.75
CA PRO A 32 22.98 18.93 -19.29
C PRO A 32 23.73 20.26 -19.46
N HIS A 33 24.85 20.41 -18.75
CA HIS A 33 25.77 21.55 -18.92
C HIS A 33 25.15 22.95 -18.68
N ARG A 34 24.22 23.06 -17.72
CA ARG A 34 23.58 24.32 -17.31
C ARG A 34 24.52 25.52 -17.14
N PHE A 35 25.75 25.30 -16.66
CA PHE A 35 26.74 26.36 -16.48
C PHE A 35 27.29 26.89 -17.80
N SER A 36 27.50 26.01 -18.78
CA SER A 36 27.92 26.39 -20.14
C SER A 36 26.80 27.15 -20.85
N VAL A 37 25.55 26.72 -20.69
CA VAL A 37 24.37 27.45 -21.21
C VAL A 37 24.30 28.86 -20.61
N LYS A 38 24.38 28.99 -19.28
CA LYS A 38 24.40 30.29 -18.60
C LYS A 38 25.55 31.19 -19.09
N LYS A 39 26.76 30.63 -19.25
CA LYS A 39 27.94 31.38 -19.71
C LYS A 39 27.83 31.85 -21.16
N GLN A 40 27.19 31.08 -22.04
CA GLN A 40 27.19 31.33 -23.49
C GLN A 40 25.92 32.03 -24.01
N PHE A 41 24.80 31.88 -23.31
CA PHE A 41 23.47 32.38 -23.70
C PHE A 41 22.81 33.26 -22.63
N GLY A 42 23.44 33.49 -21.48
CA GLY A 42 22.91 34.32 -20.39
C GLY A 42 22.05 33.51 -19.42
N SER A 43 20.93 32.97 -19.88
CA SER A 43 20.07 32.07 -19.09
C SER A 43 19.57 30.88 -19.91
N PHE A 44 18.99 29.89 -19.24
CA PHE A 44 18.39 28.75 -19.93
C PHE A 44 17.13 29.16 -20.72
N ASN A 45 16.38 30.15 -20.24
CA ASN A 45 15.23 30.68 -20.97
C ASN A 45 15.68 31.48 -22.20
N ASP A 46 16.72 32.29 -22.07
CA ASP A 46 17.31 33.03 -23.21
C ASP A 46 17.87 32.06 -24.26
N PHE A 47 18.45 30.95 -23.81
CA PHE A 47 18.87 29.87 -24.69
C PHE A 47 17.69 29.29 -25.48
N LEU A 48 16.58 28.92 -24.82
CA LEU A 48 15.36 28.44 -25.50
C LEU A 48 14.81 29.48 -26.49
N ILE A 49 14.70 30.75 -26.06
CA ILE A 49 14.21 31.86 -26.89
C ILE A 49 15.10 32.08 -28.10
N SER A 50 16.42 31.99 -27.94
CA SER A 50 17.38 32.14 -29.05
C SER A 50 17.23 31.08 -30.14
N GLN A 51 16.65 29.92 -29.80
CA GLN A 51 16.36 28.82 -30.73
C GLN A 51 14.89 28.80 -31.17
N GLY A 52 14.14 29.88 -30.92
CA GLY A 52 12.73 30.00 -31.31
C GLY A 52 11.75 29.20 -30.44
N PHE A 53 12.20 28.65 -29.31
CA PHE A 53 11.33 27.92 -28.40
C PHE A 53 10.77 28.81 -27.29
N THR A 54 9.52 28.54 -26.89
CA THR A 54 8.93 29.16 -25.70
C THR A 54 9.32 28.40 -24.44
N PRO A 55 9.89 29.04 -23.40
CA PRO A 55 10.17 28.39 -22.13
C PRO A 55 8.93 27.74 -21.51
N THR A 56 9.12 26.63 -20.80
CA THR A 56 8.03 25.96 -20.08
C THR A 56 7.36 26.95 -19.14
N ARG A 57 6.07 27.24 -19.37
CA ARG A 57 5.33 28.17 -18.51
C ARG A 57 5.29 27.62 -17.09
N PRO A 58 5.56 28.45 -16.07
CA PRO A 58 5.33 28.04 -14.70
C PRO A 58 3.88 27.59 -14.53
N ILE A 59 3.66 26.46 -13.84
CA ILE A 59 2.30 25.96 -13.55
C ILE A 59 1.47 27.09 -12.92
N SER A 60 0.26 27.30 -13.44
CA SER A 60 -0.65 28.36 -13.00
C SER A 60 -1.46 27.96 -11.76
N LYS A 61 -2.17 28.91 -11.16
CA LYS A 61 -3.03 28.65 -9.99
C LYS A 61 -4.18 27.70 -10.35
N GLU A 62 -4.73 27.85 -11.54
CA GLU A 62 -5.87 27.06 -12.07
C GLU A 62 -5.49 25.59 -12.27
N VAL A 63 -4.30 25.32 -12.82
CA VAL A 63 -3.81 23.93 -13.00
C VAL A 63 -3.57 23.26 -11.65
N LEU A 64 -3.10 24.00 -10.64
CA LEU A 64 -2.97 23.46 -9.28
C LEU A 64 -4.34 23.18 -8.65
N ALA A 65 -5.34 24.03 -8.89
CA ALA A 65 -6.71 23.79 -8.44
C ALA A 65 -7.28 22.51 -9.06
N GLN A 66 -7.19 22.35 -10.38
CA GLN A 66 -7.67 21.15 -11.08
C GLN A 66 -7.01 19.86 -10.55
N LYS A 67 -5.70 19.91 -10.26
CA LYS A 67 -4.99 18.76 -9.65
C LYS A 67 -5.44 18.47 -8.22
N LEU A 68 -5.78 19.50 -7.45
CA LEU A 68 -6.30 19.33 -6.10
C LEU A 68 -7.69 18.68 -6.13
N GLU A 69 -8.58 19.18 -6.98
CA GLU A 69 -9.94 18.62 -7.16
C GLU A 69 -9.90 17.17 -7.63
N ALA A 70 -9.11 16.86 -8.67
CA ALA A 70 -8.99 15.49 -9.17
C ALA A 70 -8.50 14.50 -8.09
N PHE A 71 -7.57 14.92 -7.24
CA PHE A 71 -7.11 14.09 -6.12
C PHE A 71 -8.25 13.84 -5.11
N ILE A 72 -9.02 14.88 -4.80
CA ILE A 72 -10.12 14.81 -3.82
C ILE A 72 -11.24 13.91 -4.34
N GLU A 73 -11.61 14.02 -5.62
CA GLU A 73 -12.62 13.15 -6.23
C GLU A 73 -12.21 11.67 -6.17
N GLU A 74 -10.96 11.36 -6.49
CA GLU A 74 -10.45 9.98 -6.47
C GLU A 74 -10.33 9.41 -5.05
N ASN A 75 -9.88 10.23 -4.09
CA ASN A 75 -9.48 9.75 -2.77
C ASN A 75 -10.47 10.12 -1.64
N ASN A 76 -11.52 10.89 -1.94
CA ASN A 76 -12.46 11.47 -0.99
C ASN A 76 -11.77 12.19 0.19
N ARG A 77 -10.61 12.81 -0.06
CA ARG A 77 -9.83 13.57 0.93
C ARG A 77 -8.85 14.53 0.26
N VAL A 78 -8.41 15.53 1.00
CA VAL A 78 -7.32 16.41 0.54
C VAL A 78 -5.96 15.68 0.58
N PRO A 79 -5.06 15.97 -0.37
CA PRO A 79 -3.73 15.37 -0.40
C PRO A 79 -2.83 15.89 0.72
N THR A 80 -1.85 15.09 1.12
CA THR A 80 -0.70 15.58 1.88
C THR A 80 0.29 16.28 0.95
N LEU A 81 1.20 17.08 1.53
CA LEU A 81 2.27 17.73 0.77
C LEU A 81 3.12 16.74 -0.04
N ARG A 82 3.37 15.54 0.49
CA ARG A 82 4.18 14.51 -0.20
C ARG A 82 3.44 13.84 -1.35
N GLU A 83 2.12 13.75 -1.26
CA GLU A 83 1.26 13.19 -2.31
C GLU A 83 1.03 14.22 -3.43
N PHE A 84 0.98 15.51 -3.08
CA PHE A 84 0.82 16.60 -4.03
C PHE A 84 2.16 16.98 -4.67
N LYS A 85 2.59 16.23 -5.69
CA LYS A 85 3.88 16.29 -6.42
C LYS A 85 4.27 17.63 -7.08
N ASN A 86 3.66 18.76 -6.71
CA ASN A 86 3.87 20.10 -7.26
C ASN A 86 4.27 21.15 -6.19
N GLN A 87 5.05 20.72 -5.18
CA GLN A 87 5.43 21.55 -4.05
C GLN A 87 6.11 22.87 -4.43
N ASP A 88 7.00 22.88 -5.43
CA ASP A 88 7.69 24.11 -5.85
C ASP A 88 6.73 25.16 -6.42
N ALA A 89 5.78 24.71 -7.25
CA ALA A 89 4.77 25.59 -7.82
C ALA A 89 3.82 26.13 -6.73
N VAL A 90 3.42 25.29 -5.79
CA VAL A 90 2.60 25.69 -4.64
C VAL A 90 3.32 26.71 -3.78
N THR A 91 4.60 26.47 -3.47
CA THR A 91 5.42 27.37 -2.63
C THR A 91 5.60 28.72 -3.31
N ARG A 92 5.89 28.75 -4.62
CA ARG A 92 6.01 29.99 -5.40
C ARG A 92 4.71 30.79 -5.49
N LEU A 93 3.56 30.14 -5.62
CA LEU A 93 2.27 30.82 -5.88
C LEU A 93 1.45 31.13 -4.62
N PHE A 94 1.61 30.34 -3.56
CA PHE A 94 0.80 30.41 -2.34
C PHE A 94 1.63 30.47 -1.05
N GLY A 95 2.97 30.40 -1.15
CA GLY A 95 3.88 30.41 0.00
C GLY A 95 3.97 29.08 0.73
N THR A 96 2.84 28.55 1.19
CA THR A 96 2.78 27.25 1.89
C THR A 96 1.69 26.35 1.34
N PHE A 97 1.86 25.03 1.49
CA PHE A 97 0.82 24.07 1.10
C PHE A 97 -0.48 24.27 1.90
N LYS A 98 -0.36 24.66 3.17
CA LYS A 98 -1.53 25.02 4.00
C LYS A 98 -2.27 26.23 3.43
N ALA A 99 -1.56 27.28 3.05
CA ALA A 99 -2.17 28.46 2.44
C ALA A 99 -2.82 28.14 1.09
N PHE A 100 -2.20 27.27 0.30
CA PHE A 100 -2.79 26.76 -0.95
C PHE A 100 -4.13 26.04 -0.72
N LEU A 101 -4.20 25.12 0.25
CA LEU A 101 -5.47 24.46 0.59
C LEU A 101 -6.53 25.46 1.05
N HIS A 102 -6.16 26.40 1.93
CA HIS A 102 -7.09 27.42 2.41
C HIS A 102 -7.61 28.34 1.30
N ALA A 103 -6.77 28.68 0.31
CA ALA A 103 -7.16 29.50 -0.83
C ALA A 103 -8.28 28.87 -1.67
N TYR A 104 -8.43 27.55 -1.64
CA TYR A 104 -9.48 26.80 -2.33
C TYR A 104 -10.54 26.23 -1.37
N GLY A 105 -10.63 26.74 -0.14
CA GLY A 105 -11.67 26.36 0.82
C GLY A 105 -11.40 25.05 1.58
N TYR A 106 -10.22 24.47 1.43
CA TYR A 106 -9.83 23.21 2.07
C TYR A 106 -9.00 23.44 3.34
N LYS A 107 -9.13 22.52 4.31
CA LYS A 107 -8.29 22.47 5.51
C LYS A 107 -7.26 21.34 5.36
N PRO A 108 -6.00 21.53 5.81
CA PRO A 108 -5.02 20.45 5.84
C PRO A 108 -5.52 19.26 6.67
N VAL A 109 -5.16 18.03 6.27
CA VAL A 109 -5.41 16.87 7.13
C VAL A 109 -4.55 16.97 8.38
N GLU A 110 -5.15 16.89 9.57
CA GLU A 110 -4.39 16.90 10.80
C GLU A 110 -3.53 15.63 10.92
N HIS A 111 -2.31 15.75 11.44
CA HIS A 111 -1.33 14.66 11.41
C HIS A 111 -1.79 13.38 12.15
N ARG A 112 -2.73 13.54 13.10
CA ARG A 112 -3.36 12.46 13.88
C ARG A 112 -4.37 11.67 13.06
N GLU A 113 -4.97 12.32 12.06
CA GLU A 113 -6.04 11.81 11.21
C GLU A 113 -5.50 10.92 10.08
N LEU A 114 -4.30 11.24 9.57
CA LEU A 114 -3.64 10.47 8.52
C LEU A 114 -3.11 9.10 8.99
N LYS A 115 -2.99 8.86 10.30
CA LYS A 115 -2.29 7.67 10.79
C LYS A 115 -3.05 6.38 10.47
N LEU A 116 -4.38 6.42 10.35
CA LEU A 116 -5.22 5.24 10.22
C LEU A 116 -5.95 5.15 8.89
N LEU A 117 -6.25 6.27 8.22
CA LEU A 117 -6.86 6.28 6.88
C LEU A 117 -6.10 5.38 5.90
N GLY A 118 -6.83 4.57 5.14
CA GLY A 118 -6.29 3.59 4.19
C GLY A 118 -5.62 2.36 4.83
N LYS A 119 -5.42 2.32 6.15
CA LYS A 119 -4.80 1.16 6.81
C LYS A 119 -5.77 0.01 6.96
N ARG A 120 -5.21 -1.19 6.85
CA ARG A 120 -5.92 -2.46 6.98
C ARG A 120 -5.71 -3.08 8.37
N PHE A 121 -6.81 -3.57 8.95
CA PHE A 121 -6.87 -4.26 10.24
C PHE A 121 -7.75 -5.51 10.10
N GLY A 122 -7.12 -6.68 9.94
CA GLY A 122 -7.85 -7.89 9.57
C GLY A 122 -8.56 -7.72 8.22
N ARG A 123 -9.88 -7.87 8.20
CA ARG A 123 -10.73 -7.68 7.02
C ARG A 123 -11.22 -6.23 6.82
N LEU A 124 -10.86 -5.31 7.72
CA LEU A 124 -11.31 -3.92 7.68
C LEU A 124 -10.25 -3.01 7.09
N VAL A 125 -10.65 -2.11 6.18
CA VAL A 125 -9.84 -1.00 5.67
C VAL A 125 -10.49 0.30 6.12
N VAL A 126 -9.74 1.18 6.76
CA VAL A 126 -10.25 2.49 7.20
C VAL A 126 -10.48 3.36 5.98
N VAL A 127 -11.73 3.77 5.74
CA VAL A 127 -12.12 4.56 4.56
C VAL A 127 -12.44 6.01 4.89
N SER A 128 -12.97 6.28 6.09
CA SER A 128 -13.28 7.65 6.53
C SER A 128 -13.31 7.76 8.05
N LYS A 129 -13.35 9.00 8.55
CA LYS A 129 -13.60 9.26 9.97
C LYS A 129 -15.08 9.15 10.28
N GLY A 130 -15.36 8.58 11.43
CA GLY A 130 -16.64 8.71 12.10
C GLY A 130 -16.64 9.90 13.08
N PRO A 131 -17.67 9.99 13.93
CA PRO A 131 -17.79 11.01 14.95
C PRO A 131 -16.70 10.88 16.02
N TYR A 132 -16.48 11.95 16.76
CA TYR A 132 -15.64 11.92 17.95
C TYR A 132 -16.42 11.27 19.10
N SER A 133 -15.83 10.27 19.75
CA SER A 133 -16.39 9.67 20.95
C SER A 133 -15.93 10.46 22.17
N GLU A 134 -16.82 11.26 22.76
CA GLU A 134 -16.54 12.00 24.00
C GLU A 134 -16.19 11.04 25.15
N LYS A 135 -16.97 9.97 25.31
CA LYS A 135 -16.74 8.94 26.35
C LYS A 135 -15.34 8.33 26.32
N ASN A 136 -14.76 8.14 25.14
CA ASN A 136 -13.45 7.52 24.98
C ASN A 136 -12.35 8.53 24.63
N SER A 137 -12.70 9.82 24.58
CA SER A 137 -11.87 10.94 24.12
C SER A 137 -11.12 10.65 22.82
N GLN A 138 -11.77 9.98 21.86
CA GLN A 138 -11.12 9.46 20.65
C GLN A 138 -11.97 9.56 19.39
N THR A 139 -11.32 9.87 18.27
CA THR A 139 -11.92 9.80 16.93
C THR A 139 -12.29 8.36 16.59
N GLN A 140 -13.51 8.17 16.10
CA GLN A 140 -13.97 6.89 15.55
C GLN A 140 -13.72 6.83 14.04
N TRP A 141 -13.77 5.61 13.49
CA TRP A 141 -13.40 5.32 12.11
C TRP A 141 -14.46 4.44 11.46
N ASN A 142 -14.78 4.77 10.22
CA ASN A 142 -15.63 3.96 9.36
C ASN A 142 -14.74 3.10 8.48
N CYS A 143 -15.03 1.80 8.45
CA CYS A 143 -14.17 0.82 7.82
C CYS A 143 -14.94 -0.02 6.79
N GLN A 144 -14.40 -0.13 5.58
CA GLN A 144 -14.87 -1.07 4.57
C GLN A 144 -14.37 -2.48 4.92
N CYS A 145 -15.29 -3.44 5.02
CA CYS A 145 -14.95 -4.83 5.23
C CYS A 145 -14.78 -5.56 3.89
N ASP A 146 -13.91 -6.59 3.86
CA ASP A 146 -13.72 -7.44 2.68
C ASP A 146 -14.99 -8.15 2.19
N CYS A 147 -16.02 -8.25 3.03
CA CYS A 147 -17.34 -8.80 2.65
C CYS A 147 -18.29 -7.77 2.02
N GLY A 148 -17.82 -6.55 1.74
CA GLY A 148 -18.63 -5.48 1.14
C GLY A 148 -19.35 -4.56 2.14
N ASN A 149 -19.55 -5.00 3.38
CA ASN A 149 -20.24 -4.18 4.39
C ASN A 149 -19.33 -3.15 5.05
N ILE A 150 -19.90 -2.01 5.47
CA ILE A 150 -19.24 -1.01 6.31
C ILE A 150 -19.37 -1.37 7.80
N LYS A 151 -18.30 -1.16 8.56
CA LYS A 151 -18.32 -1.13 10.02
C LYS A 151 -18.08 0.31 10.49
N GLU A 152 -19.12 0.91 11.01
CA GLU A 152 -19.10 2.31 11.44
C GLU A 152 -18.60 2.47 12.88
N ASN A 153 -18.14 3.68 13.18
CA ASN A 153 -17.89 4.15 14.55
C ASN A 153 -16.87 3.31 15.34
N VAL A 154 -15.86 2.75 14.67
CA VAL A 154 -14.83 1.91 15.30
C VAL A 154 -13.76 2.77 15.97
N LEU A 155 -13.48 2.52 17.24
CA LEU A 155 -12.37 3.20 17.93
C LEU A 155 -11.02 2.81 17.31
N GLY A 156 -10.16 3.79 17.07
CA GLY A 156 -8.83 3.56 16.49
C GLY A 156 -7.97 2.61 17.33
N THR A 157 -8.11 2.66 18.65
CA THR A 157 -7.45 1.74 19.60
C THR A 157 -7.90 0.29 19.42
N ASN A 158 -9.18 0.04 19.11
CA ASN A 158 -9.70 -1.31 18.88
C ASN A 158 -9.20 -1.92 17.57
N LEU A 159 -8.98 -1.08 16.55
CA LEU A 159 -8.35 -1.49 15.30
C LEU A 159 -6.88 -1.89 15.54
N VAL A 160 -6.12 -1.02 16.20
CA VAL A 160 -4.68 -1.23 16.44
C VAL A 160 -4.43 -2.44 17.35
N LYS A 161 -5.23 -2.64 18.40
CA LYS A 161 -5.13 -3.81 19.30
C LYS A 161 -5.71 -5.09 18.69
N GLY A 162 -6.42 -4.98 17.57
CA GLY A 162 -7.03 -6.14 16.89
C GLY A 162 -8.27 -6.70 17.59
N TYR A 163 -8.97 -5.92 18.43
CA TYR A 163 -10.25 -6.34 19.01
C TYR A 163 -11.37 -6.35 17.97
N VAL A 164 -11.27 -5.51 16.94
CA VAL A 164 -12.23 -5.46 15.83
C VAL A 164 -11.49 -5.81 14.53
N LYS A 165 -11.84 -6.95 13.94
CA LYS A 165 -11.16 -7.52 12.76
C LYS A 165 -12.06 -7.66 11.53
N SER A 166 -13.37 -7.44 11.68
CA SER A 166 -14.38 -7.50 10.62
C SER A 166 -15.61 -6.70 11.02
N CYS A 167 -16.57 -6.53 10.10
CA CYS A 167 -17.85 -5.93 10.42
C CYS A 167 -18.76 -6.81 11.32
N GLY A 168 -18.33 -8.05 11.61
CA GLY A 168 -19.11 -9.10 12.28
C GLY A 168 -19.29 -10.35 11.42
N CYS A 169 -19.00 -10.27 10.10
CA CYS A 169 -19.10 -11.40 9.19
C CYS A 169 -18.21 -12.58 9.62
N LEU A 170 -17.03 -12.31 10.17
CA LEU A 170 -16.13 -13.36 10.65
C LEU A 170 -16.78 -14.23 11.75
N ASN A 171 -17.55 -13.61 12.65
CA ASN A 171 -18.24 -14.35 13.70
C ASN A 171 -19.42 -15.16 13.14
N ARG A 172 -20.16 -14.61 12.17
CA ARG A 172 -21.25 -15.32 11.48
C ARG A 172 -20.74 -16.54 10.73
N GLU A 173 -19.64 -16.38 9.98
CA GLU A 173 -18.95 -17.48 9.31
C GLU A 173 -18.53 -18.55 10.32
N ASN A 174 -17.86 -18.16 11.41
CA ASN A 174 -17.45 -19.11 12.46
C ASN A 174 -18.63 -19.81 13.13
N GLN A 175 -19.77 -19.14 13.30
CA GLN A 175 -20.99 -19.75 13.85
C GLN A 175 -21.55 -20.81 12.91
N GLN A 176 -21.60 -20.54 11.60
CA GLN A 176 -22.02 -21.52 10.60
C GLN A 176 -21.07 -22.72 10.54
N LEU A 177 -19.78 -22.51 10.81
CA LEU A 177 -18.80 -23.59 10.87
C LEU A 177 -18.96 -24.50 12.09
N ARG A 178 -19.69 -24.08 13.15
CA ARG A 178 -19.86 -24.89 14.37
C ARG A 178 -20.40 -26.30 14.10
N LYS A 179 -21.25 -26.47 13.08
CA LYS A 179 -21.80 -27.79 12.72
C LYS A 179 -20.76 -28.80 12.24
N TYR A 180 -19.58 -28.34 11.81
CA TYR A 180 -18.47 -29.19 11.36
C TYR A 180 -17.45 -29.49 12.46
N TRP A 181 -17.69 -29.04 13.70
CA TRP A 181 -16.83 -29.38 14.82
C TRP A 181 -17.19 -30.75 15.37
N VAL A 182 -16.22 -31.66 15.38
CA VAL A 182 -16.29 -33.00 15.96
C VAL A 182 -14.94 -33.33 16.59
N ASP A 183 -14.94 -34.01 17.74
CA ASP A 183 -13.73 -34.39 18.47
C ASP A 183 -12.69 -33.22 18.55
N ASP A 184 -13.13 -32.02 18.96
CA ASP A 184 -12.30 -30.79 19.04
C ASP A 184 -11.59 -30.39 17.73
N THR A 185 -12.15 -30.82 16.60
CA THR A 185 -11.60 -30.62 15.26
C THR A 185 -12.68 -30.10 14.32
N ASN A 186 -12.38 -29.02 13.61
CA ASN A 186 -13.27 -28.52 12.56
C ASN A 186 -12.93 -29.21 11.24
N LEU A 187 -13.80 -30.10 10.78
CA LEU A 187 -13.57 -30.91 9.57
C LEU A 187 -13.37 -30.04 8.32
N LYS A 188 -14.07 -28.91 8.24
CA LYS A 188 -14.05 -28.05 7.04
C LYS A 188 -12.68 -27.41 6.80
N VAL A 189 -11.91 -27.16 7.87
CA VAL A 189 -10.66 -26.37 7.78
C VAL A 189 -9.40 -27.23 7.73
N LEU A 190 -9.53 -28.57 7.78
CA LEU A 190 -8.39 -29.49 7.80
C LEU A 190 -7.50 -29.32 6.56
N ASN A 191 -8.13 -29.21 5.39
CA ASN A 191 -7.45 -29.09 4.10
C ASN A 191 -7.53 -27.67 3.50
N ASP A 192 -7.81 -26.66 4.34
CA ASP A 192 -7.87 -25.27 3.89
C ASP A 192 -6.52 -24.78 3.38
N LYS A 193 -6.56 -23.91 2.37
CA LYS A 193 -5.38 -23.25 1.81
C LYS A 193 -4.56 -22.53 2.91
N PRO A 194 -3.23 -22.43 2.76
CA PRO A 194 -2.40 -21.64 3.66
C PRO A 194 -2.90 -20.18 3.73
N THR A 195 -2.75 -19.56 4.90
CA THR A 195 -3.09 -18.13 5.04
C THR A 195 -2.12 -17.28 4.21
N LYS A 196 -2.54 -16.06 3.82
CA LYS A 196 -1.69 -15.11 3.06
C LYS A 196 -0.37 -14.74 3.78
N LEU A 197 -0.27 -14.99 5.08
CA LEU A 197 0.93 -14.73 5.89
C LEU A 197 1.96 -15.87 5.80
N ASN A 198 1.56 -17.04 5.31
CA ASN A 198 2.47 -18.15 5.11
C ASN A 198 3.39 -17.84 3.91
N THR A 199 4.69 -17.77 4.18
CA THR A 199 5.70 -17.41 3.18
C THR A 199 6.26 -18.62 2.42
N THR A 200 5.97 -19.84 2.86
CA THR A 200 6.49 -21.08 2.25
C THR A 200 5.53 -21.65 1.20
N GLY A 201 4.27 -21.20 1.19
CA GLY A 201 3.23 -21.71 0.30
C GLY A 201 2.62 -23.05 0.75
N ALA A 202 3.08 -23.64 1.85
CA ALA A 202 2.56 -24.90 2.38
C ALA A 202 2.01 -24.75 3.81
N ARG A 203 0.80 -25.29 4.04
CA ARG A 203 0.09 -25.19 5.31
C ARG A 203 0.86 -25.96 6.38
N GLY A 204 1.09 -25.34 7.54
CA GLY A 204 1.81 -25.99 8.64
C GLY A 204 3.32 -26.11 8.43
N VAL A 205 3.87 -25.58 7.31
CA VAL A 205 5.31 -25.47 7.06
C VAL A 205 5.74 -24.02 7.20
N SER A 206 6.72 -23.74 8.05
CA SER A 206 7.27 -22.38 8.22
C SER A 206 8.79 -22.40 8.15
N TYR A 207 9.40 -21.29 7.73
CA TYR A 207 10.86 -21.17 7.64
C TYR A 207 11.43 -20.40 8.83
N GLN A 208 12.35 -21.02 9.58
CA GLN A 208 13.01 -20.43 10.73
C GLN A 208 14.37 -19.85 10.34
N LYS A 209 14.46 -18.51 10.27
CA LYS A 209 15.68 -17.80 9.81
C LYS A 209 16.93 -18.08 10.65
N LYS A 210 16.80 -18.16 11.99
CA LYS A 210 17.93 -18.33 12.91
C LYS A 210 18.62 -19.69 12.73
N GLY A 211 17.83 -20.74 12.53
CA GLY A 211 18.34 -22.10 12.31
C GLY A 211 18.56 -22.46 10.85
N LYS A 212 18.02 -21.67 9.91
CA LYS A 212 17.93 -22.00 8.48
C LYS A 212 17.26 -23.35 8.24
N LEU A 213 16.17 -23.61 8.97
CA LEU A 213 15.41 -24.86 8.92
C LEU A 213 13.95 -24.59 8.57
N TYR A 214 13.33 -25.55 7.89
CA TYR A 214 11.89 -25.62 7.69
C TYR A 214 11.26 -26.43 8.82
N ILE A 215 10.28 -25.85 9.49
CA ILE A 215 9.56 -26.47 10.60
C ILE A 215 8.19 -26.94 10.08
N ALA A 216 7.91 -28.24 10.25
CA ALA A 216 6.61 -28.82 9.94
C ALA A 216 5.79 -29.05 11.22
N THR A 217 4.52 -28.66 11.17
CA THR A 217 3.56 -28.79 12.28
C THR A 217 2.19 -29.15 11.73
N ILE A 218 1.38 -29.86 12.53
CA ILE A 218 -0.02 -30.16 12.21
C ILE A 218 -0.91 -29.84 13.42
N GLY A 219 -2.01 -29.15 13.19
CA GLY A 219 -3.03 -28.91 14.23
C GLY A 219 -4.06 -30.03 14.21
N PHE A 220 -4.32 -30.68 15.34
CA PHE A 220 -5.34 -31.73 15.47
C PHE A 220 -5.89 -31.77 16.89
N ARG A 221 -7.22 -31.87 17.05
CA ARG A 221 -7.92 -31.92 18.35
C ARG A 221 -7.48 -30.82 19.33
N GLY A 222 -7.46 -29.57 18.84
CA GLY A 222 -7.02 -28.41 19.61
C GLY A 222 -5.52 -28.34 19.94
N LYS A 223 -4.69 -29.32 19.51
CA LYS A 223 -3.25 -29.37 19.79
C LYS A 223 -2.43 -29.12 18.53
N SER A 224 -1.33 -28.38 18.68
CA SER A 224 -0.31 -28.25 17.63
C SER A 224 0.75 -29.31 17.85
N ILE A 225 0.90 -30.22 16.91
CA ILE A 225 1.85 -31.33 16.93
C ILE A 225 3.06 -30.93 16.07
N TYR A 226 4.25 -31.05 16.64
CA TYR A 226 5.51 -30.83 15.94
C TYR A 226 5.92 -32.09 15.19
N LEU A 227 6.15 -31.97 13.88
CA LEU A 227 6.48 -33.10 13.01
C LEU A 227 7.99 -33.21 12.78
N GLY A 228 8.72 -32.10 12.91
CA GLY A 228 10.15 -32.06 12.73
C GLY A 228 10.67 -30.73 12.21
N SER A 229 12.00 -30.64 12.14
CA SER A 229 12.73 -29.58 11.49
C SER A 229 13.62 -30.18 10.40
N TYR A 230 13.63 -29.53 9.24
CA TYR A 230 14.18 -30.07 8.01
C TYR A 230 15.07 -29.04 7.33
N LYS A 231 16.02 -29.49 6.52
CA LYS A 231 16.91 -28.57 5.80
C LYS A 231 16.24 -28.02 4.54
N THR A 232 15.34 -28.79 3.94
CA THR A 232 14.66 -28.42 2.70
C THR A 232 13.16 -28.23 2.93
N PHE A 233 12.54 -27.46 2.02
CA PHE A 233 11.10 -27.24 2.04
C PHE A 233 10.35 -28.54 1.75
N GLU A 234 10.87 -29.33 0.81
CA GLU A 234 10.31 -30.56 0.30
C GLU A 234 10.20 -31.62 1.40
N GLU A 235 11.24 -31.76 2.23
CA GLU A 235 11.24 -32.65 3.39
C GLU A 235 10.15 -32.26 4.41
N ALA A 236 10.06 -30.97 4.74
CA ALA A 236 9.04 -30.47 5.67
C ALA A 236 7.62 -30.62 5.12
N ALA A 237 7.42 -30.37 3.82
CA ALA A 237 6.14 -30.56 3.14
C ALA A 237 5.75 -32.04 3.06
N ALA A 238 6.71 -32.94 2.83
CA ALA A 238 6.48 -34.38 2.84
C ALA A 238 6.07 -34.87 4.22
N ALA A 239 6.76 -34.45 5.28
CA ALA A 239 6.40 -34.77 6.66
C ALA A 239 5.00 -34.26 7.02
N ARG A 240 4.68 -33.02 6.61
CA ARG A 240 3.35 -32.45 6.77
C ARG A 240 2.27 -33.29 6.09
N LYS A 241 2.50 -33.73 4.85
CA LYS A 241 1.58 -34.55 4.05
C LYS A 241 1.42 -35.97 4.62
N ALA A 242 2.49 -36.57 5.16
CA ALA A 242 2.42 -37.84 5.86
C ALA A 242 1.51 -37.73 7.10
N ALA A 243 1.65 -36.66 7.87
CA ALA A 243 0.79 -36.41 9.02
C ALA A 243 -0.68 -36.17 8.65
N GLU A 244 -1.01 -35.63 7.47
CA GLU A 244 -2.42 -35.54 7.03
C GLU A 244 -3.05 -36.93 6.87
N LYS A 245 -2.29 -37.90 6.34
CA LYS A 245 -2.75 -39.29 6.23
C LYS A 245 -2.96 -39.93 7.60
N GLU A 246 -2.06 -39.66 8.54
CA GLU A 246 -2.12 -40.24 9.89
C GLU A 246 -3.22 -39.62 10.76
N TYR A 247 -3.31 -38.29 10.80
CA TYR A 247 -4.19 -37.58 11.74
C TYR A 247 -5.53 -37.18 11.11
N TYR A 248 -5.56 -36.76 9.84
CA TYR A 248 -6.77 -36.22 9.22
C TYR A 248 -7.59 -37.29 8.50
N ALA A 249 -6.96 -38.23 7.79
CA ALA A 249 -7.70 -39.25 7.04
C ALA A 249 -8.67 -40.08 7.93
N PRO A 250 -8.29 -40.53 9.15
CA PRO A 250 -9.21 -41.32 9.97
C PRO A 250 -10.44 -40.54 10.44
N ILE A 251 -10.29 -39.26 10.79
CA ILE A 251 -11.42 -38.44 11.25
C ILE A 251 -12.32 -38.02 10.08
N LEU A 252 -11.74 -37.79 8.90
CA LEU A 252 -12.48 -37.48 7.69
C LEU A 252 -13.32 -38.68 7.23
N GLU A 253 -12.77 -39.89 7.27
CA GLU A 253 -13.53 -41.11 6.94
C GLU A 253 -14.65 -41.36 7.97
N LYS A 254 -14.33 -41.22 9.27
CA LYS A 254 -15.30 -41.41 10.36
C LYS A 254 -16.52 -40.47 10.25
N TYR A 255 -16.32 -39.25 9.77
CA TYR A 255 -17.37 -38.22 9.72
C TYR A 255 -17.68 -37.74 8.29
N LYS A 256 -17.50 -38.60 7.29
CA LYS A 256 -17.71 -38.26 5.87
C LYS A 256 -19.10 -37.69 5.58
N ASP A 257 -20.14 -38.20 6.26
CA ASP A 257 -21.53 -37.77 6.09
C ASP A 257 -21.81 -36.35 6.62
N ARG A 258 -20.86 -35.76 7.36
CA ARG A 258 -20.96 -34.39 7.89
C ARG A 258 -20.14 -33.38 7.08
N LEU A 259 -19.36 -33.83 6.09
CA LEU A 259 -18.64 -32.92 5.22
C LEU A 259 -19.64 -32.20 4.31
N PRO A 260 -19.48 -30.89 4.07
CA PRO A 260 -20.26 -30.23 3.04
C PRO A 260 -19.93 -30.83 1.68
N GLU A 261 -20.94 -30.91 0.80
CA GLU A 261 -20.73 -31.08 -0.64
C GLU A 261 -19.79 -30.03 -1.22
#